data_AF-A0A7M7M0S0-F1
#
_entry.id   AF-A0A7M7M0S0-F1
#
_cell.length_a   1.000
_cell.length_b   1.000
_cell.length_c   1.000
_cell.angle_alpha   90.00
_cell.angle_beta   90.00
_cell.angle_gamma   90.00
#
_symmetry.space_group_name_H-M   'P 1'
#
loop_
_entity.id
_entity.type
_entity.pdbx_description
1 polymer ?
#
loop_
_entity_poly.entity_id
_entity_poly.type
_entity_poly.pdbx_seq_one_letter_code
_entity_poly.pdbx_strand_id
1 'polypeptide(L)'
;MFEWAYDGVNASIPRNVGPECAYYLSLKQRIIETLFISIFIISFLVWGYRRIKLPSKVSYVNQDCVGRRILLIIMSLVLGMEIGFKFTSRTVIYILNPCHITSAAQLYLLAANPSPTVTAIFRIHLNFLNGPLLAYLFPETESRRIFADKALYYIQHGLMVVIPYYLLRIGGVYNIEPLSDMSWCIFSYGINLAYHFWIIQPIALPTQVNLSHMLCAAILDPFEGQNYRMWTFIHQGLLCPLL
;
A
#
# COMPACT_ATOMS: atom_id res chain seq x y z
N MET A 1 13.72 12.37 19.54
CA MET A 1 13.09 11.24 20.29
C MET A 1 12.74 10.04 19.39
N PHE A 2 12.40 10.21 18.11
CA PHE A 2 12.12 9.10 17.16
C PHE A 2 13.25 8.78 16.17
N GLU A 3 14.42 9.41 16.31
CA GLU A 3 15.60 9.26 15.44
C GLU A 3 15.99 7.80 15.20
N TRP A 4 15.93 6.95 16.23
CA TRP A 4 16.19 5.50 16.12
C TRP A 4 15.38 4.80 15.01
N ALA A 5 14.22 5.33 14.62
CA ALA A 5 13.34 4.75 13.61
C ALA A 5 13.72 5.12 12.16
N TYR A 6 14.54 6.16 11.95
CA TYR A 6 14.90 6.65 10.61
C TYR A 6 16.35 7.12 10.43
N ASP A 7 17.20 7.09 11.46
CA ASP A 7 18.61 7.49 11.37
C ASP A 7 19.42 6.66 10.37
N GLY A 8 18.98 5.42 10.09
CA GLY A 8 19.63 4.55 9.12
C GLY A 8 19.25 4.84 7.66
N VAL A 9 18.37 5.81 7.42
CA VAL A 9 17.95 6.16 6.06
C VAL A 9 19.12 6.82 5.32
N ASN A 10 19.56 6.19 4.23
CA ASN A 10 20.74 6.62 3.50
C ASN A 10 20.46 7.86 2.62
N ALA A 11 21.06 8.99 2.98
CA ALA A 11 20.99 10.25 2.24
C ALA A 11 21.80 10.27 0.94
N SER A 12 22.74 9.34 0.75
CA SER A 12 23.48 9.22 -0.51
C SER A 12 22.63 8.63 -1.65
N ILE A 13 21.48 8.05 -1.34
CA ILE A 13 20.54 7.54 -2.36
C ILE A 13 19.68 8.72 -2.80
N PRO A 14 19.67 9.07 -4.10
CA PRO A 14 18.89 10.21 -4.57
C PRO A 14 17.40 9.99 -4.28
N ARG A 15 16.68 11.09 -4.01
CA ARG A 15 15.22 11.09 -3.77
C ARG A 15 14.76 10.23 -2.58
N ASN A 16 15.66 9.87 -1.66
CA ASN A 16 15.35 8.99 -0.54
C ASN A 16 15.08 9.73 0.78
N VAL A 17 15.90 10.73 1.12
CA VAL A 17 15.78 11.55 2.34
C VAL A 17 16.46 12.90 2.16
N GLY A 18 16.05 13.89 2.96
CA GLY A 18 16.76 15.15 3.12
C GLY A 18 16.02 16.38 2.57
N PRO A 19 16.61 17.57 2.72
CA PRO A 19 15.95 18.83 2.41
C PRO A 19 15.63 18.97 0.93
N GLU A 20 16.50 18.47 0.04
CA GLU A 20 16.25 18.50 -1.41
C GLU A 20 14.93 17.79 -1.77
N CYS A 21 14.65 16.65 -1.15
CA CYS A 21 13.40 15.93 -1.36
C CYS A 21 12.22 16.60 -0.63
N ALA A 22 12.42 17.06 0.61
CA ALA A 22 11.38 17.71 1.40
C ALA A 22 10.87 19.02 0.76
N TYR A 23 11.79 19.78 0.14
CA TYR A 23 11.52 21.04 -0.55
C TYR A 23 11.36 20.88 -2.07
N TYR A 24 11.27 19.65 -2.58
CA TYR A 24 11.05 19.38 -4.00
C TYR A 24 9.78 20.08 -4.52
N LEU A 25 8.73 20.14 -3.68
CA LEU A 25 7.53 20.94 -3.92
C LEU A 25 7.47 22.12 -2.96
N SER A 26 7.01 23.27 -3.46
CA SER A 26 6.73 24.43 -2.62
C SER A 26 5.65 24.13 -1.58
N LEU A 27 5.76 24.73 -0.38
CA LEU A 27 4.74 24.58 0.68
C LEU A 27 3.35 25.00 0.19
N LYS A 28 3.29 26.10 -0.60
CA LYS A 28 2.03 26.58 -1.20
C LYS A 28 1.38 25.51 -2.07
N GLN A 29 2.15 24.90 -2.98
CA GLN A 29 1.64 23.84 -3.84
C GLN A 29 1.20 22.62 -3.04
N ARG A 30 2.00 22.23 -2.03
CA ARG A 30 1.67 21.10 -1.15
C ARG A 30 0.33 21.28 -0.43
N ILE A 31 0.07 22.48 0.10
CA ILE A 31 -1.19 22.81 0.75
C ILE A 31 -2.34 22.76 -0.27
N ILE A 32 -2.18 23.39 -1.44
CA ILE A 32 -3.22 23.41 -2.48
C ILE A 32 -3.58 21.99 -2.93
N GLU A 33 -2.58 21.17 -3.27
CA GLU A 33 -2.79 19.78 -3.71
C GLU A 33 -3.43 18.94 -2.61
N THR A 34 -2.99 19.08 -1.36
CA THR A 34 -3.55 18.34 -0.23
C THR A 34 -5.01 18.71 0.02
N LEU A 35 -5.34 20.00 0.01
CA LEU A 35 -6.72 20.45 0.18
C LEU A 35 -7.62 19.97 -0.96
N PHE A 36 -7.15 20.12 -2.20
CA PHE A 36 -7.86 19.65 -3.38
C PHE A 36 -8.13 18.14 -3.31
N ILE A 37 -7.09 17.32 -3.09
CA ILE A 37 -7.26 15.86 -2.98
C ILE A 37 -8.11 15.47 -1.77
N SER A 38 -8.04 16.22 -0.66
CA SER A 38 -8.88 15.94 0.52
C SER A 38 -10.38 16.05 0.21
N ILE A 39 -10.79 16.95 -0.69
CA ILE A 39 -12.18 17.04 -1.15
C ILE A 39 -12.57 15.74 -1.87
N PHE A 40 -11.71 15.23 -2.75
CA PHE A 40 -11.95 13.95 -3.44
C PHE A 40 -11.96 12.77 -2.48
N ILE A 41 -11.02 12.70 -1.53
CA ILE A 41 -10.97 11.66 -0.49
C ILE A 41 -12.31 11.59 0.24
N ILE A 42 -12.79 12.72 0.79
CA ILE A 42 -14.06 12.76 1.53
C ILE A 42 -15.22 12.36 0.61
N SER A 43 -15.25 12.87 -0.61
CA SER A 43 -16.31 12.56 -1.58
C SER A 43 -16.36 11.06 -1.92
N PHE A 44 -15.21 10.44 -2.20
CA PHE A 44 -15.09 9.01 -2.51
C PHE A 44 -15.45 8.12 -1.33
N LEU A 45 -14.96 8.47 -0.13
CA LEU A 45 -15.27 7.73 1.09
C LEU A 45 -16.77 7.78 1.42
N VAL A 46 -17.39 8.97 1.38
CA VAL A 46 -18.82 9.13 1.68
C VAL A 46 -19.68 8.45 0.61
N TRP A 47 -19.38 8.65 -0.67
CA TRP A 47 -20.13 8.04 -1.77
C TRP A 47 -20.02 6.51 -1.74
N GLY A 48 -18.81 5.98 -1.55
CA GLY A 48 -18.53 4.55 -1.47
C GLY A 48 -19.21 3.91 -0.27
N TYR A 49 -19.05 4.50 0.92
CA TYR A 49 -19.66 3.99 2.17
C TYR A 49 -21.19 3.88 2.08
N ARG A 50 -21.85 4.84 1.42
CA ARG A 50 -23.31 4.81 1.22
C ARG A 50 -23.80 3.73 0.26
N ARG A 51 -22.92 3.22 -0.62
CA ARG A 51 -23.27 2.25 -1.68
C ARG A 51 -22.79 0.85 -1.41
N ILE A 52 -21.71 0.71 -0.63
CA ILE A 52 -21.16 -0.57 -0.23
C ILE A 52 -22.22 -1.39 0.49
N LYS A 53 -22.40 -2.62 0.02
CA LYS A 53 -23.21 -3.64 0.68
C LYS A 53 -22.31 -4.81 1.02
N LEU A 54 -22.47 -5.32 2.24
CA LEU A 54 -21.80 -6.54 2.68
C LEU A 54 -22.81 -7.68 2.75
N PRO A 55 -22.39 -8.92 2.46
CA PRO A 55 -23.26 -10.07 2.60
C PRO A 55 -23.65 -10.26 4.07
N SER A 56 -24.95 -10.32 4.35
CA SER A 56 -25.49 -10.56 5.70
C SER A 56 -25.36 -12.01 6.14
N LYS A 57 -25.34 -12.95 5.17
CA LYS A 57 -25.08 -14.37 5.40
C LYS A 57 -23.78 -14.74 4.72
N VAL A 58 -22.82 -15.21 5.50
CA VAL A 58 -21.56 -15.74 5.01
C VAL A 58 -21.72 -17.24 4.88
N SER A 59 -21.67 -17.78 3.65
CA SER A 59 -21.59 -19.23 3.48
C SER A 59 -20.23 -19.69 4.02
N TYR A 60 -20.26 -20.56 5.03
CA TYR A 60 -19.06 -21.20 5.52
C TYR A 60 -18.62 -22.23 4.47
N VAL A 61 -17.56 -21.90 3.73
CA VAL A 61 -16.96 -22.80 2.75
C VAL A 61 -15.64 -23.30 3.34
N ASN A 62 -15.65 -24.53 3.85
CA ASN A 62 -14.47 -25.19 4.41
C ASN A 62 -13.61 -25.77 3.27
N GLN A 63 -12.92 -24.91 2.50
CA GLN A 63 -12.40 -25.36 1.19
C GLN A 63 -10.89 -25.48 0.98
N ASP A 64 -9.99 -24.98 1.83
CA ASP A 64 -8.59 -25.45 1.79
C ASP A 64 -7.83 -24.96 3.02
N CYS A 65 -7.52 -25.88 3.93
CA CYS A 65 -6.75 -25.58 5.14
C CYS A 65 -5.24 -25.58 4.87
N VAL A 66 -4.76 -26.25 3.83
CA VAL A 66 -3.33 -26.49 3.64
C VAL A 66 -2.68 -25.32 2.91
N GLY A 67 -3.18 -24.96 1.72
CA GLY A 67 -2.61 -23.85 0.94
C GLY A 67 -2.66 -22.53 1.73
N ARG A 68 -3.80 -22.24 2.35
CA ARG A 68 -4.01 -21.05 3.20
C ARG A 68 -3.02 -21.01 4.37
N ARG A 69 -2.78 -22.14 5.03
CA ARG A 69 -1.84 -22.24 6.15
C ARG A 69 -0.39 -22.10 5.70
N ILE A 70 -0.03 -22.69 4.55
CA ILE A 70 1.30 -22.53 3.94
C ILE A 70 1.55 -21.06 3.61
N LEU A 71 0.62 -20.41 2.91
CA LEU A 71 0.73 -18.98 2.57
C LEU A 71 0.80 -18.11 3.81
N LEU A 72 0.03 -18.41 4.85
CA LEU A 72 0.10 -17.71 6.15
C LEU A 72 1.49 -17.82 6.76
N ILE A 73 2.06 -19.03 6.81
CA ILE A 73 3.40 -19.26 7.37
C ILE A 73 4.46 -18.51 6.57
N ILE A 74 4.43 -18.64 5.23
CA ILE A 74 5.41 -17.97 4.34
C ILE A 74 5.31 -16.46 4.48
N MET A 75 4.11 -15.89 4.41
CA MET A 75 3.91 -14.44 4.50
C MET A 75 4.28 -13.90 5.89
N SER A 76 4.00 -14.66 6.95
CA SER A 76 4.39 -14.29 8.32
C SER A 76 5.91 -14.24 8.46
N LEU A 77 6.61 -15.22 7.89
CA LEU A 77 8.06 -15.27 7.90
C LEU A 77 8.65 -14.10 7.08
N VAL A 78 8.12 -13.85 5.87
CA VAL A 78 8.58 -12.75 5.01
C VAL A 78 8.38 -11.39 5.68
N LEU A 79 7.20 -11.10 6.21
CA LEU A 79 6.94 -9.83 6.90
C LEU A 79 7.77 -9.70 8.18
N GLY A 80 7.94 -10.79 8.94
CA GLY A 80 8.78 -10.81 10.14
C GLY A 80 10.24 -10.52 9.84
N MET A 81 10.80 -11.14 8.80
CA MET A 81 12.17 -10.86 8.34
C MET A 81 12.33 -9.43 7.83
N GLU A 82 11.39 -8.94 7.03
CA GLU A 82 11.37 -7.56 6.51
C GLU A 82 11.38 -6.55 7.67
N ILE A 83 10.51 -6.73 8.67
CA ILE A 83 10.49 -5.91 9.89
C ILE A 83 11.86 -6.00 10.60
N GLY A 84 12.41 -7.20 10.76
CA GLY A 84 13.73 -7.43 11.34
C GLY A 84 14.82 -6.61 10.64
N PHE A 85 14.89 -6.67 9.31
CA PHE A 85 15.85 -5.88 8.52
C PHE A 85 15.68 -4.37 8.73
N LYS A 86 14.43 -3.87 8.85
CA LYS A 86 14.18 -2.44 9.14
C LYS A 86 14.64 -2.03 10.54
N PHE A 87 14.48 -2.89 11.54
CA PHE A 87 15.01 -2.64 12.88
C PHE A 87 16.55 -2.64 12.89
N THR A 88 17.18 -3.66 12.30
CA THR A 88 18.64 -3.76 12.27
C THR A 88 19.27 -2.60 11.49
N SER A 89 18.62 -2.17 10.42
CA SER A 89 19.10 -1.07 9.57
C SER A 89 18.64 0.31 10.06
N ARG A 90 17.91 0.43 11.17
CA ARG A 90 17.34 1.70 11.68
C ARG A 90 16.53 2.49 10.64
N THR A 91 15.75 1.76 9.84
CA THR A 91 14.87 2.29 8.80
C THR A 91 13.40 1.87 9.02
N VAL A 92 13.03 1.72 10.30
CA VAL A 92 11.70 1.30 10.78
C VAL A 92 10.57 2.17 10.24
N ILE A 93 10.84 3.44 9.96
CA ILE A 93 9.88 4.36 9.34
C ILE A 93 9.30 3.82 8.02
N TYR A 94 10.05 3.01 7.26
CA TYR A 94 9.56 2.43 6.01
C TYR A 94 8.51 1.34 6.21
N ILE A 95 8.23 0.86 7.44
CA ILE A 95 7.07 -0.02 7.73
C ILE A 95 5.75 0.69 7.39
N LEU A 96 5.75 2.02 7.34
CA LEU A 96 4.61 2.81 6.88
C LEU A 96 4.43 2.78 5.35
N ASN A 97 5.34 2.17 4.58
CA ASN A 97 5.08 2.02 3.16
C ASN A 97 3.88 1.08 2.95
N PRO A 98 3.01 1.36 1.96
CA PRO A 98 1.76 0.61 1.77
C PRO A 98 1.93 -0.90 1.64
N CYS A 99 3.08 -1.38 1.13
CA CYS A 99 3.33 -2.81 0.96
C CYS A 99 3.31 -3.58 2.29
N HIS A 100 3.88 -3.03 3.38
CA HIS A 100 3.90 -3.68 4.69
C HIS A 100 2.52 -3.66 5.36
N ILE A 101 1.78 -2.56 5.25
CA ILE A 101 0.41 -2.46 5.76
C ILE A 101 -0.52 -3.44 5.04
N THR A 102 -0.41 -3.49 3.72
CA THR A 102 -1.17 -4.43 2.88
C THR A 102 -0.79 -5.87 3.20
N SER A 103 0.50 -6.15 3.42
CA SER A 103 0.98 -7.46 3.87
C SER A 103 0.40 -7.87 5.23
N ALA A 104 0.30 -6.94 6.18
CA ALA A 104 -0.36 -7.21 7.46
C ALA A 104 -1.86 -7.50 7.30
N ALA A 105 -2.54 -6.77 6.39
CA ALA A 105 -3.92 -7.08 6.02
C ALA A 105 -4.04 -8.49 5.40
N GLN A 106 -3.08 -8.92 4.58
CA GLN A 106 -3.05 -10.29 4.04
C GLN A 106 -2.91 -11.35 5.12
N LEU A 107 -2.07 -11.13 6.14
CA LEU A 107 -1.98 -12.03 7.29
C LEU A 107 -3.32 -12.15 8.02
N TYR A 108 -4.01 -11.03 8.24
CA TYR A 108 -5.35 -11.05 8.81
C TYR A 108 -6.31 -11.87 7.93
N LEU A 109 -6.34 -11.63 6.61
CA LEU A 109 -7.20 -12.36 5.68
C LEU A 109 -6.91 -13.87 5.66
N LEU A 110 -5.63 -14.24 5.76
CA LEU A 110 -5.18 -15.64 5.81
C LEU A 110 -5.44 -16.31 7.17
N ALA A 111 -5.58 -15.55 8.26
CA ALA A 111 -5.80 -16.11 9.60
C ALA A 111 -7.26 -16.05 10.08
N ALA A 112 -8.03 -15.04 9.67
CA ALA A 112 -9.33 -14.74 10.24
C ALA A 112 -10.44 -15.72 9.80
N ASN A 113 -11.40 -15.99 10.70
CA ASN A 113 -12.58 -16.77 10.34
C ASN A 113 -13.49 -15.98 9.37
N PRO A 114 -14.21 -16.68 8.47
CA PRO A 114 -15.13 -16.05 7.53
C PRO A 114 -16.12 -15.10 8.22
N SER A 115 -16.17 -13.84 7.79
CA SER A 115 -17.07 -12.82 8.32
C SER A 115 -17.28 -11.70 7.29
N PRO A 116 -18.32 -10.86 7.45
CA PRO A 116 -18.51 -9.67 6.60
C PRO A 116 -17.30 -8.73 6.62
N THR A 117 -16.60 -8.63 7.77
CA THR A 117 -15.37 -7.85 7.90
C THR A 117 -14.24 -8.39 7.04
N VAL A 118 -14.08 -9.72 6.95
CA VAL A 118 -13.11 -10.35 6.04
C VAL A 118 -13.44 -10.01 4.59
N THR A 119 -14.71 -10.06 4.18
CA THR A 119 -15.12 -9.62 2.84
C THR A 119 -14.79 -8.15 2.58
N ALA A 120 -15.05 -7.26 3.56
CA ALA A 120 -14.74 -5.84 3.43
C ALA A 120 -13.24 -5.59 3.25
N ILE A 121 -12.41 -6.16 4.14
CA ILE A 121 -10.96 -6.01 4.08
C ILE A 121 -10.40 -6.61 2.80
N PHE A 122 -10.92 -7.77 2.37
CA PHE A 122 -10.49 -8.42 1.15
C PHE A 122 -10.75 -7.56 -0.09
N ARG A 123 -11.94 -6.97 -0.19
CA ARG A 123 -12.30 -6.10 -1.33
C ARG A 123 -11.51 -4.80 -1.32
N ILE A 124 -11.25 -4.22 -0.15
CA ILE A 124 -10.37 -3.04 -0.05
C ILE A 124 -8.96 -3.39 -0.50
N HIS A 125 -8.41 -4.47 0.06
CA HIS A 125 -7.09 -4.99 -0.25
C HIS A 125 -6.89 -5.25 -1.75
N LEU A 126 -7.89 -5.84 -2.43
CA LEU A 126 -7.79 -6.15 -3.85
C LEU A 126 -7.55 -4.89 -4.71
N ASN A 127 -8.14 -3.76 -4.32
CA ASN A 127 -7.97 -2.48 -4.99
C ASN A 127 -6.61 -1.80 -4.71
N PHE A 128 -5.72 -2.45 -3.96
CA PHE A 128 -4.34 -1.99 -3.71
C PHE A 128 -3.28 -2.77 -4.52
N LEU A 129 -3.71 -3.65 -5.45
CA LEU A 129 -2.81 -4.50 -6.24
C LEU A 129 -2.00 -3.76 -7.32
N ASN A 130 -2.38 -2.54 -7.65
CA ASN A 130 -1.55 -1.62 -8.42
C ASN A 130 -0.17 -1.40 -7.77
N GLY A 131 -0.10 -1.37 -6.44
CA GLY A 131 1.15 -1.20 -5.68
C GLY A 131 2.21 -2.27 -5.99
N PRO A 132 1.95 -3.57 -5.72
CA PRO A 132 2.92 -4.62 -6.00
C PRO A 132 3.26 -4.77 -7.49
N LEU A 133 2.33 -4.48 -8.41
CA LEU A 133 2.67 -4.46 -9.83
C LEU A 133 3.70 -3.37 -10.15
N LEU A 134 3.49 -2.16 -9.66
CA LEU A 134 4.41 -1.04 -9.86
C LEU A 134 5.77 -1.28 -9.19
N ALA A 135 5.81 -1.99 -8.06
CA ALA A 135 7.06 -2.40 -7.42
C ALA A 135 7.92 -3.35 -8.27
N TYR A 136 7.32 -4.12 -9.18
CA TYR A 136 8.05 -4.93 -10.15
C TYR A 136 8.48 -4.15 -11.39
N LEU A 137 7.63 -3.22 -11.86
CA LEU A 137 7.94 -2.38 -13.03
C LEU A 137 9.00 -1.31 -12.72
N PHE A 138 8.94 -0.74 -11.53
CA PHE A 138 9.80 0.33 -11.04
C PHE A 138 10.36 -0.05 -9.65
N PRO A 139 11.34 -0.97 -9.60
CA PRO A 139 11.80 -1.54 -8.34
C PRO A 139 12.68 -0.57 -7.54
N GLU A 140 12.27 -0.30 -6.30
CA GLU A 140 12.98 0.59 -5.36
C GLU A 140 13.86 -0.24 -4.40
N THR A 141 14.93 -0.85 -4.94
CA THR A 141 15.82 -1.74 -4.18
C THR A 141 17.21 -1.16 -3.88
N GLU A 142 17.47 0.09 -4.26
CA GLU A 142 18.77 0.75 -4.08
C GLU A 142 19.16 0.92 -2.60
N SER A 143 18.17 1.07 -1.72
CA SER A 143 18.39 1.16 -0.27
C SER A 143 18.69 -0.17 0.41
N ARG A 144 18.45 -1.29 -0.27
CA ARG A 144 18.58 -2.65 0.27
C ARG A 144 19.94 -3.23 -0.11
N ARG A 145 20.96 -3.13 0.73
CA ARG A 145 22.32 -3.58 0.35
C ARG A 145 22.53 -5.09 0.46
N ILE A 146 21.78 -5.75 1.33
CA ILE A 146 21.92 -7.18 1.62
C ILE A 146 21.13 -7.97 0.57
N PHE A 147 21.73 -9.02 0.01
CA PHE A 147 21.07 -9.87 -0.99
C PHE A 147 19.73 -10.43 -0.48
N ALA A 148 19.69 -10.93 0.77
CA ALA A 148 18.47 -11.44 1.38
C ALA A 148 17.36 -10.36 1.51
N ASP A 149 17.73 -9.12 1.83
CA ASP A 149 16.80 -7.99 1.93
C ASP A 149 16.22 -7.63 0.54
N LYS A 150 17.06 -7.61 -0.51
CA LYS A 150 16.59 -7.45 -1.90
C LYS A 150 15.68 -8.61 -2.34
N ALA A 151 16.05 -9.85 -2.03
CA ALA A 151 15.23 -11.01 -2.40
C ALA A 151 13.86 -10.97 -1.69
N LEU A 152 13.83 -10.58 -0.41
CA LEU A 152 12.58 -10.42 0.34
C LEU A 152 11.67 -9.36 -0.24
N TYR A 153 12.20 -8.26 -0.77
CA TYR A 153 11.40 -7.27 -1.50
C TYR A 153 10.59 -7.93 -2.62
N TYR A 154 11.24 -8.67 -3.51
CA TYR A 154 10.55 -9.33 -4.63
C TYR A 154 9.60 -10.42 -4.15
N ILE A 155 10.02 -11.26 -3.20
CA ILE A 155 9.19 -12.33 -2.64
C ILE A 155 7.92 -11.75 -2.00
N GLN A 156 8.05 -10.69 -1.19
CA GLN A 156 6.92 -10.02 -0.55
C GLN A 156 5.93 -9.49 -1.60
N HIS A 157 6.40 -8.72 -2.58
CA HIS A 157 5.51 -8.17 -3.61
C HIS A 157 4.90 -9.26 -4.50
N GLY A 158 5.61 -10.37 -4.74
CA GLY A 158 5.08 -11.54 -5.44
C GLY A 158 3.96 -12.22 -4.65
N LEU A 159 4.17 -12.45 -3.36
CA LEU A 159 3.15 -12.97 -2.45
C LEU A 159 1.94 -12.05 -2.36
N MET A 160 2.16 -10.73 -2.43
CA MET A 160 1.08 -9.76 -2.43
C MET A 160 0.09 -9.96 -3.58
N VAL A 161 0.52 -10.54 -4.71
CA VAL A 161 -0.33 -10.89 -5.86
C VAL A 161 -0.85 -12.35 -5.76
N VAL A 162 0.00 -13.28 -5.32
CA VAL A 162 -0.37 -14.71 -5.21
C VAL A 162 -1.47 -14.95 -4.17
N ILE A 163 -1.38 -14.32 -3.00
CA ILE A 163 -2.33 -14.50 -1.90
C ILE A 163 -3.76 -14.13 -2.29
N PRO A 164 -4.07 -12.92 -2.80
CA PRO A 164 -5.44 -12.57 -3.19
C PRO A 164 -5.94 -13.44 -4.33
N TYR A 165 -5.09 -13.82 -5.30
CA TYR A 165 -5.48 -14.77 -6.34
C TYR A 165 -5.91 -16.12 -5.75
N TYR A 166 -5.11 -16.68 -4.84
CA TYR A 166 -5.45 -17.92 -4.14
C TYR A 166 -6.77 -17.80 -3.35
N LEU A 167 -6.94 -16.69 -2.61
CA LEU A 167 -8.17 -16.42 -1.85
C LEU A 167 -9.40 -16.30 -2.77
N LEU A 168 -9.28 -15.63 -3.93
CA LEU A 168 -10.36 -15.59 -4.95
C LEU A 168 -10.75 -17.00 -5.42
N ARG A 169 -9.78 -17.90 -5.58
CA ARG A 169 -10.02 -19.29 -6.01
C ARG A 169 -10.74 -20.12 -4.95
N ILE A 170 -10.56 -19.81 -3.66
CA ILE A 170 -11.36 -20.40 -2.57
C ILE A 170 -12.81 -19.90 -2.65
N GLY A 171 -13.02 -18.63 -3.00
CA GLY A 171 -14.35 -18.02 -3.05
C GLY A 171 -14.97 -17.83 -1.65
N GLY A 172 -16.30 -17.90 -1.56
CA GLY A 172 -17.02 -17.61 -0.32
C GLY A 172 -16.90 -16.13 0.08
N VAL A 173 -16.25 -15.83 1.21
CA VAL A 173 -16.01 -14.44 1.66
C VAL A 173 -15.03 -13.66 0.78
N TYR A 174 -14.21 -14.37 0.02
CA TYR A 174 -13.21 -13.80 -0.88
C TYR A 174 -13.80 -13.68 -2.28
N ASN A 175 -14.72 -12.74 -2.45
CA ASN A 175 -15.44 -12.51 -3.71
C ASN A 175 -15.39 -11.04 -4.13
N ILE A 176 -15.55 -10.82 -5.42
CA ILE A 176 -15.58 -9.50 -6.06
C ILE A 176 -17.01 -9.13 -6.45
N GLU A 177 -17.29 -7.83 -6.45
CA GLU A 177 -18.51 -7.31 -7.05
C GLU A 177 -18.44 -7.38 -8.59
N PRO A 178 -19.58 -7.31 -9.30
CA PRO A 178 -19.59 -7.18 -10.75
C PRO A 178 -18.75 -5.96 -11.20
N LEU A 179 -18.13 -6.03 -12.38
CA LEU A 179 -17.31 -4.94 -12.93
C LEU A 179 -18.08 -3.63 -13.13
N SER A 180 -19.42 -3.67 -13.18
CA SER A 180 -20.28 -2.49 -13.22
C SER A 180 -20.41 -1.78 -11.87
N ASP A 181 -20.08 -2.44 -10.76
CA ASP A 181 -20.13 -1.86 -9.42
C ASP A 181 -18.76 -1.36 -8.98
N MET A 182 -18.57 -0.06 -9.13
CA MET A 182 -17.33 0.65 -8.78
C MET A 182 -17.30 1.10 -7.31
N SER A 183 -18.29 0.73 -6.49
CA SER A 183 -18.42 1.22 -5.10
C SER A 183 -17.19 0.92 -4.26
N TRP A 184 -16.72 -0.34 -4.28
CA TRP A 184 -15.53 -0.77 -3.57
C TRP A 184 -14.25 -0.18 -4.15
N CYS A 185 -14.16 -0.06 -5.48
CA CYS A 185 -12.99 0.53 -6.13
C CYS A 185 -12.79 1.99 -5.73
N ILE A 186 -13.83 2.81 -5.89
CA ILE A 186 -13.79 4.24 -5.53
C ILE A 186 -13.56 4.42 -4.03
N PHE A 187 -14.23 3.63 -3.20
CA PHE A 187 -14.05 3.69 -1.74
C PHE A 187 -12.59 3.37 -1.33
N SER A 188 -12.05 2.28 -1.87
CA SER A 188 -10.68 1.84 -1.58
C SER A 188 -9.67 2.84 -2.11
N TYR A 189 -9.89 3.39 -3.29
CA TYR A 189 -9.06 4.46 -3.82
C TYR A 189 -9.05 5.68 -2.90
N GLY A 190 -10.21 6.06 -2.37
CA GLY A 190 -10.32 7.09 -1.32
C GLY A 190 -9.51 6.77 -0.07
N ILE A 191 -9.54 5.52 0.42
CA ILE A 191 -8.70 5.06 1.55
C ILE A 191 -7.21 5.17 1.21
N ASN A 192 -6.81 4.74 0.01
CA ASN A 192 -5.41 4.78 -0.42
C ASN A 192 -4.90 6.23 -0.45
N LEU A 193 -5.68 7.15 -1.03
CA LEU A 193 -5.37 8.57 -1.02
C LEU A 193 -5.31 9.16 0.40
N ALA A 194 -6.26 8.81 1.27
CA ALA A 194 -6.26 9.23 2.67
C ALA A 194 -4.99 8.77 3.39
N TYR A 195 -4.58 7.52 3.18
CA TYR A 195 -3.35 6.99 3.78
C TYR A 195 -2.14 7.82 3.35
N HIS A 196 -1.99 8.10 2.06
CA HIS A 196 -0.86 8.85 1.54
C HIS A 196 -0.86 10.33 1.98
N PHE A 197 -1.98 11.04 1.84
CA PHE A 197 -2.04 12.48 2.10
C PHE A 197 -2.26 12.84 3.57
N TRP A 198 -2.98 12.02 4.33
CA TRP A 198 -3.33 12.33 5.73
C TRP A 198 -2.47 11.57 6.75
N ILE A 199 -1.81 10.47 6.38
CA ILE A 199 -0.93 9.71 7.28
C ILE A 199 0.53 9.83 6.85
N ILE A 200 0.86 9.44 5.61
CA ILE A 200 2.25 9.38 5.16
C ILE A 200 2.87 10.76 5.03
N GLN A 201 2.21 11.69 4.35
CA GLN A 201 2.75 13.04 4.15
C GLN A 201 3.07 13.77 5.48
N PRO A 202 2.17 13.81 6.49
CA PRO A 202 2.47 14.46 7.77
C PRO A 202 3.64 13.84 8.54
N ILE A 203 3.93 12.54 8.34
CA ILE A 203 5.07 11.86 8.96
C ILE A 203 6.35 12.08 8.14
N ALA A 204 6.24 12.01 6.81
CA ALA A 204 7.34 12.18 5.88
C ALA A 204 7.97 13.58 5.96
N LEU A 205 7.15 14.63 6.05
CA LEU A 205 7.64 16.02 5.99
C LEU A 205 8.60 16.39 7.14
N PRO A 206 8.27 16.19 8.43
CA PRO A 206 9.17 16.51 9.53
C PRO A 206 10.40 15.58 9.58
N THR A 207 10.26 14.32 9.14
CA THR A 207 11.38 13.37 9.10
C THR A 207 12.26 13.55 7.85
N GLN A 208 11.78 14.29 6.87
CA GLN A 208 12.38 14.46 5.54
C GLN A 208 12.63 13.14 4.78
N VAL A 209 12.03 12.03 5.22
CA VAL A 209 12.13 10.72 4.57
C VAL A 209 11.06 10.63 3.49
N ASN A 210 11.45 10.23 2.29
CA ASN A 210 10.52 10.14 1.16
C ASN A 210 9.64 8.88 1.21
N LEU A 211 8.78 8.78 2.21
CA LEU A 211 7.85 7.66 2.38
C LEU A 211 6.84 7.64 1.22
N SER A 212 6.73 6.51 0.54
CA SER A 212 5.84 6.29 -0.61
C SER A 212 5.87 7.45 -1.62
N HIS A 213 7.04 8.04 -1.84
CA HIS A 213 7.25 9.19 -2.73
C HIS A 213 6.34 10.41 -2.44
N MET A 214 5.95 10.64 -1.19
CA MET A 214 5.07 11.78 -0.84
C MET A 214 5.79 13.14 -0.77
N LEU A 215 7.12 13.15 -0.72
CA LEU A 215 7.91 14.38 -0.69
C LEU A 215 8.42 14.76 -2.08
N CYS A 216 9.02 13.81 -2.79
CA CYS A 216 9.54 13.99 -4.14
C CYS A 216 9.32 12.75 -5.02
N ALA A 217 9.27 12.96 -6.33
CA ALA A 217 9.10 11.88 -7.31
C ALA A 217 10.24 10.85 -7.25
N ALA A 218 9.92 9.59 -7.58
CA ALA A 218 10.93 8.55 -7.77
C ALA A 218 11.81 8.88 -8.98
N ILE A 219 13.05 8.37 -9.00
CA ILE A 219 13.95 8.56 -10.15
C ILE A 219 13.37 7.91 -11.42
N LEU A 220 12.65 6.80 -11.25
CA LEU A 220 12.04 6.05 -12.34
C LEU A 220 10.62 6.53 -12.68
N ASP A 221 10.13 7.60 -12.05
CA ASP A 221 8.77 8.12 -12.30
C ASP A 221 8.70 8.79 -13.69
N PRO A 222 7.92 8.24 -14.64
CA PRO A 222 7.79 8.84 -15.97
C PRO A 222 7.05 10.19 -15.95
N PHE A 223 6.42 10.54 -14.84
CA PHE A 223 5.72 11.80 -14.64
C PHE A 223 6.42 12.73 -13.63
N GLU A 224 7.75 12.61 -13.51
CA GLU A 224 8.53 13.51 -12.66
C GLU A 224 8.30 14.99 -12.96
N GLY A 225 8.54 15.82 -11.96
CA GLY A 225 8.31 17.27 -12.02
C GLY A 225 7.35 17.74 -10.95
N GLN A 226 7.02 19.03 -10.97
CA GLN A 226 6.25 19.65 -9.88
C GLN A 226 4.84 19.07 -9.73
N ASN A 227 4.26 18.48 -10.78
CA ASN A 227 2.88 17.96 -10.76
C ASN A 227 2.80 16.42 -10.58
N TYR A 228 3.90 15.74 -10.24
CA TYR A 228 3.94 14.26 -10.20
C TYR A 228 2.86 13.62 -9.31
N ARG A 229 2.48 14.29 -8.20
CA ARG A 229 1.39 13.81 -7.34
C ARG A 229 0.01 13.93 -7.97
N MET A 230 -0.21 14.95 -8.81
CA MET A 230 -1.45 15.07 -9.59
C MET A 230 -1.51 14.00 -10.67
N TRP A 231 -0.38 13.73 -11.33
CA TRP A 231 -0.29 12.59 -12.24
C TRP A 231 -0.58 11.28 -11.53
N THR A 232 0.01 11.06 -10.35
CA THR A 232 -0.28 9.91 -9.49
C THR A 232 -1.75 9.81 -9.12
N PHE A 233 -2.38 10.93 -8.74
CA PHE A 233 -3.81 10.97 -8.47
C PHE A 233 -4.67 10.60 -9.70
N ILE A 234 -4.23 10.90 -10.92
CA ILE A 234 -4.97 10.55 -12.12
C ILE A 234 -4.72 9.08 -12.49
N HIS A 235 -3.46 8.68 -12.65
CA HIS A 235 -3.14 7.34 -13.16
C HIS A 235 -3.49 6.23 -12.18
N GLN A 236 -3.33 6.45 -10.86
CA GLN A 236 -3.77 5.45 -9.87
C GLN A 236 -5.29 5.33 -9.81
N GLY A 237 -6.01 6.43 -10.04
CA GLY A 237 -7.47 6.40 -10.18
C GLY A 237 -7.94 5.57 -11.38
N LEU A 238 -7.13 5.52 -12.45
CA LEU A 238 -7.39 4.68 -13.63
C LEU A 238 -6.96 3.22 -13.44
N LEU A 239 -5.85 2.98 -12.74
CA LEU A 239 -5.31 1.63 -12.53
C LEU A 239 -6.09 0.83 -11.49
N CYS A 240 -6.62 1.49 -10.45
CA CYS A 240 -7.39 0.84 -9.38
C CYS A 240 -8.55 -0.06 -9.88
N PRO A 241 -9.37 0.35 -10.88
CA PRO A 241 -10.42 -0.52 -11.41
C PRO A 241 -9.98 -1.53 -12.49
N LEU A 242 -8.75 -1.43 -13.01
CA LEU A 242 -8.27 -2.24 -14.14
C LEU A 242 -7.46 -3.47 -13.72
N LEU A 243 -7.05 -3.55 -12.46
CA LEU A 243 -6.19 -4.59 -11.87
C LEU A 243 -6.90 -5.31 -10.72
#